data_AF-A0A7J6H0Y3-F1
#
_entry.id   AF-A0A7J6H0Y3-F1
#
_cell.length_a   1.000
_cell.length_b   1.000
_cell.length_c   1.000
_cell.angle_alpha   90.00
_cell.angle_beta   90.00
_cell.angle_gamma   90.00
#
_symmetry.space_group_name_H-M   'P 1'
#
loop_
_entity.id
_entity.type
_entity.pdbx_description
1 polymer ?
#
loop_
_entity_poly.entity_id
_entity_poly.type
_entity_poly.pdbx_seq_one_letter_code
_entity_poly.pdbx_strand_id
1 'polypeptide(L)'
;MGRGKYKSKPTGHRNFSTPEEMRKLTKCPFAFYLQEVEYEEEQESAEESGEESGEESDGNNEQKRKGTQGIIEIENPNLVKPKTLKARDIDITKTTELSRREREELEKQRAHERYMRLQEQGKTEQARKDLERLSLIRQQRADAAKKREEEKAAKEQKKTEARK
;
A
#
# COMPACT_ATOMS: atom_id res chain seq x y z
N MET A 1 -46.06 -26.44 -37.99
CA MET A 1 -45.35 -25.49 -37.11
C MET A 1 -43.86 -25.83 -37.12
N GLY A 2 -43.10 -25.35 -38.11
CA GLY A 2 -41.70 -25.70 -38.28
C GLY A 2 -40.81 -25.07 -37.20
N ARG A 3 -40.14 -25.88 -36.39
CA ARG A 3 -39.13 -25.38 -35.45
C ARG A 3 -37.88 -25.02 -36.24
N GLY A 4 -37.67 -23.72 -36.47
CA GLY A 4 -36.47 -23.19 -37.11
C GLY A 4 -35.22 -23.65 -36.36
N LYS A 5 -34.25 -24.22 -37.08
CA LYS A 5 -32.95 -24.60 -36.52
C LYS A 5 -32.19 -23.32 -36.16
N TYR A 6 -32.20 -22.94 -34.88
CA TYR A 6 -31.39 -21.85 -34.36
C TYR A 6 -29.91 -22.25 -34.42
N LYS A 7 -29.18 -21.74 -35.40
CA LYS A 7 -27.72 -21.85 -35.48
C LYS A 7 -27.15 -20.81 -34.50
N SER A 8 -26.62 -21.25 -33.36
CA SER A 8 -25.85 -20.36 -32.48
C SER A 8 -24.69 -19.79 -33.28
N LYS A 9 -24.65 -18.47 -33.47
CA LYS A 9 -23.45 -17.82 -34.00
C LYS A 9 -22.28 -18.20 -33.10
N PRO A 10 -21.07 -18.46 -33.64
CA PRO A 10 -19.90 -18.67 -32.80
C PRO A 10 -19.75 -17.43 -31.93
N THR A 11 -19.99 -17.56 -30.63
CA THR A 11 -19.66 -16.53 -29.65
C THR A 11 -18.18 -16.28 -29.83
N GLY A 12 -17.84 -15.10 -30.37
CA GLY A 12 -16.46 -14.74 -30.68
C GLY A 12 -15.56 -15.07 -29.49
N HIS A 13 -14.40 -15.67 -29.79
CA HIS A 13 -13.42 -16.01 -28.77
C HIS A 13 -13.10 -14.73 -28.00
N ARG A 14 -13.36 -14.74 -26.68
CA ARG A 14 -13.02 -13.61 -25.83
C ARG A 14 -11.52 -13.64 -25.62
N ASN A 15 -10.81 -12.76 -26.31
CA ASN A 15 -9.40 -12.55 -26.05
C ASN A 15 -9.30 -11.80 -24.71
N PHE A 16 -8.93 -12.52 -23.66
CA PHE A 16 -8.53 -11.90 -22.41
C PHE A 16 -7.12 -11.34 -22.60
N SER A 17 -6.90 -10.09 -22.22
CA SER A 17 -5.57 -9.49 -22.27
C SER A 17 -4.58 -10.32 -21.47
N THR A 18 -3.43 -10.61 -22.06
CA THR A 18 -2.34 -11.28 -21.35
C THR A 18 -1.78 -10.36 -20.27
N PRO A 19 -1.15 -10.89 -19.20
CA PRO A 19 -0.57 -10.06 -18.14
C PRO A 19 0.46 -9.04 -18.66
N GLU A 20 1.15 -9.35 -19.76
CA GLU A 20 2.04 -8.39 -20.43
C GLU A 20 1.30 -7.26 -21.16
N GLU A 21 0.17 -7.57 -21.81
CA GLU A 21 -0.68 -6.56 -22.46
C GLU A 21 -1.36 -5.65 -21.44
N MET A 22 -1.77 -6.21 -20.29
CA MET A 22 -2.30 -5.42 -19.18
C MET A 22 -1.24 -4.43 -18.66
N ARG A 23 0.02 -4.84 -18.52
CA ARG A 23 1.13 -3.94 -18.13
C ARG A 23 1.41 -2.83 -19.14
N LYS A 24 1.24 -3.11 -20.43
CA LYS A 24 1.37 -2.11 -21.51
C LYS A 24 0.20 -1.13 -21.51
N LEU A 25 -1.00 -1.59 -21.19
CA LEU A 25 -2.21 -0.74 -21.07
C LEU A 25 -2.22 0.07 -19.77
N THR A 26 -1.65 -0.44 -18.68
CA THR A 26 -1.47 0.34 -17.44
C THR A 26 -0.40 1.41 -17.58
N LYS A 27 0.37 1.46 -18.67
CA LYS A 27 1.20 2.60 -19.07
C LYS A 27 0.33 3.76 -19.61
N CYS A 28 -0.73 4.09 -18.86
CA CYS A 28 -1.38 5.39 -18.93
C CYS A 28 -0.40 6.45 -18.39
N PRO A 29 -0.45 7.72 -18.86
CA PRO A 29 0.51 8.75 -18.48
C PRO A 29 0.58 9.02 -16.96
N PHE A 30 -0.48 8.70 -16.22
CA PHE A 30 -0.50 8.78 -14.76
C PHE A 30 0.35 7.69 -14.07
N ALA A 31 0.38 6.47 -14.63
CA ALA A 31 1.22 5.40 -14.11
C ALA A 31 2.67 5.49 -14.58
N PHE A 32 2.92 6.20 -15.70
CA PHE A 32 4.28 6.56 -16.11
C PHE A 32 4.90 7.54 -15.10
N TYR A 33 4.15 8.56 -14.66
CA TYR A 33 4.57 9.46 -13.58
C TYR A 33 4.82 8.70 -12.27
N LEU A 34 3.95 7.77 -11.88
CA LEU A 34 4.17 6.98 -10.66
C LEU A 34 5.37 6.03 -10.77
N GLN A 35 5.60 5.45 -11.94
CA GLN A 35 6.77 4.60 -12.18
C GLN A 35 8.07 5.39 -12.31
N GLU A 36 8.03 6.61 -12.86
CA GLU A 36 9.18 7.54 -12.85
C GLU A 36 9.49 8.01 -11.43
N VAL A 37 8.48 8.33 -10.61
CA VAL A 37 8.67 8.68 -9.19
C VAL A 37 9.22 7.49 -8.38
N GLU A 38 8.73 6.28 -8.63
CA GLU A 38 9.23 5.06 -7.94
C GLU A 38 10.66 4.69 -8.41
N TYR A 39 11.00 4.90 -9.69
CA TYR A 39 12.37 4.75 -10.19
C TYR A 39 13.32 5.87 -9.73
N GLU A 40 12.83 7.12 -9.59
CA GLU A 40 13.59 8.24 -9.01
C GLU A 40 13.84 8.00 -7.52
N GLU A 41 12.84 7.53 -6.75
CA GLU A 41 13.03 7.15 -5.33
C GLU A 41 13.98 5.96 -5.16
N GLU A 42 13.94 4.95 -6.04
CA GLU A 42 14.89 3.82 -6.02
C GLU A 42 16.31 4.24 -6.45
N GLN A 43 16.45 5.17 -7.42
CA GLN A 43 17.76 5.72 -7.79
C GLN A 43 18.33 6.66 -6.72
N GLU A 44 17.49 7.49 -6.09
CA GLU A 44 17.91 8.36 -4.99
C GLU A 44 18.32 7.53 -3.76
N SER A 45 17.62 6.43 -3.45
CA SER A 45 18.00 5.48 -2.40
C SER A 45 19.28 4.68 -2.73
N ALA A 46 19.54 4.39 -4.01
CA ALA A 46 20.74 3.68 -4.44
C ALA A 46 21.97 4.60 -4.57
N GLU A 47 21.79 5.87 -4.94
CA GLU A 47 22.83 6.90 -4.92
C GLU A 47 23.17 7.34 -3.50
N GLU A 48 22.20 7.41 -2.57
CA GLU A 48 22.43 7.65 -1.14
C GLU A 48 23.23 6.50 -0.48
N SER A 49 23.08 5.26 -0.96
CA SER A 49 23.84 4.10 -0.48
C SER A 49 25.19 3.91 -1.19
N GLY A 50 25.48 4.65 -2.27
CA GLY A 50 26.64 4.45 -3.15
C GLY A 50 27.80 5.41 -2.93
N GLU A 51 27.60 6.52 -2.21
CA GLU A 51 28.63 7.53 -1.94
C GLU A 51 29.01 7.59 -0.45
N GLU A 52 29.49 6.47 0.10
CA GLU A 52 30.27 6.45 1.35
C GLU A 52 31.58 5.69 1.08
N SER A 53 32.46 6.37 0.35
CA SER A 53 33.91 6.12 0.35
C SER A 53 34.59 7.45 0.07
N GLY A 54 34.23 8.44 0.89
CA GLY A 54 34.87 9.73 0.98
C GLY A 54 35.91 9.67 2.10
N GLU A 55 37.14 9.39 1.70
CA GLU A 55 38.37 9.95 2.27
C GLU A 55 38.35 10.18 3.79
N GLU A 56 38.95 9.23 4.52
CA GLU A 56 39.38 9.34 5.92
C GLU A 56 40.30 10.57 6.10
N SER A 57 39.71 11.76 6.17
CA SER A 57 40.39 12.99 6.58
C SER A 57 40.24 13.07 8.09
N ASP A 58 41.23 12.47 8.74
CA ASP A 58 41.59 12.60 10.14
C ASP A 58 41.11 13.94 10.70
N GLY A 59 40.12 13.87 11.60
CA GLY A 59 39.56 14.99 12.33
C GLY A 59 40.55 15.52 13.36
N ASN A 60 41.70 16.01 12.91
CA ASN A 60 42.37 17.10 13.59
C ASN A 60 41.70 18.38 13.13
N ASN A 61 41.08 19.08 14.08
CA ASN A 61 40.48 20.40 13.90
C ASN A 61 41.58 21.46 13.75
N GLU A 62 42.42 21.25 12.75
CA GLU A 62 43.50 22.11 12.30
C GLU A 62 43.40 22.15 10.77
N GLN A 63 42.24 22.59 10.25
CA GLN A 63 42.28 23.22 8.93
C GLN A 63 43.32 24.34 9.08
N LYS A 64 44.54 24.09 8.57
CA LYS A 64 45.70 24.96 8.75
C LYS A 64 45.27 26.36 8.33
N ARG A 65 44.94 27.18 9.33
CA ARG A 65 44.44 28.53 9.11
C ARG A 65 45.56 29.28 8.41
N LYS A 66 45.28 29.82 7.24
CA LYS A 66 46.33 30.42 6.42
C LYS A 66 46.81 31.70 7.11
N GLY A 67 48.11 31.79 7.38
CA GLY A 67 48.73 32.98 7.97
C GLY A 67 48.27 33.25 9.42
N THR A 68 47.88 34.49 9.70
CA THR A 68 47.56 34.98 11.06
C THR A 68 46.13 34.68 11.52
N GLN A 69 45.32 33.99 10.72
CA GLN A 69 43.91 33.68 10.99
C GLN A 69 43.67 32.80 12.24
N GLY A 70 44.71 32.12 12.74
CA GLY A 70 44.66 31.36 13.99
C GLY A 70 44.98 32.17 15.25
N ILE A 71 45.59 33.35 15.10
CA ILE A 71 46.03 34.21 16.20
C ILE A 71 44.92 35.17 16.63
N ILE A 72 43.99 35.50 15.73
CA ILE A 72 42.88 36.42 15.99
C ILE A 72 41.66 35.61 16.46
N GLU A 73 41.20 35.88 17.68
CA GLU A 73 39.96 35.34 18.23
C GLU A 73 38.76 35.98 17.53
N ILE A 74 37.94 35.16 16.86
CA ILE A 74 36.74 35.63 16.13
C ILE A 74 35.56 35.64 17.11
N GLU A 75 35.33 36.77 17.77
CA GLU A 75 34.16 37.01 18.63
C GLU A 75 32.92 37.45 17.81
N ASN A 76 32.61 36.76 16.72
CA ASN A 76 31.41 37.07 15.95
C ASN A 76 30.19 36.36 16.60
N PRO A 77 29.24 37.09 17.21
CA PRO A 77 28.07 36.48 17.85
C PRO A 77 27.15 35.74 16.87
N ASN A 78 27.25 36.05 15.57
CA ASN A 78 26.52 35.37 14.50
C ASN A 78 27.33 34.25 13.83
N LEU A 79 28.49 33.88 14.36
CA LEU A 79 29.29 32.77 13.81
C LEU A 79 28.52 31.46 13.98
N VAL A 80 27.94 30.97 12.88
CA VAL A 80 27.20 29.72 12.86
C VAL A 80 28.17 28.57 13.15
N LYS A 81 28.06 27.98 14.34
CA LYS A 81 28.80 26.76 14.68
C LYS A 81 28.20 25.58 13.89
N PRO A 82 29.03 24.66 13.36
CA PRO A 82 28.53 23.47 12.69
C PRO A 82 27.70 22.64 13.68
N LYS A 83 26.50 22.21 13.26
CA LYS A 83 25.52 21.47 14.08
C LYS A 83 25.61 19.95 13.93
N THR A 84 26.63 19.44 13.24
CA THR A 84 26.79 18.02 13.00
C THR A 84 27.28 17.33 14.28
N LEU A 85 26.39 16.58 14.93
CA LEU A 85 26.73 15.71 16.05
C LEU A 85 27.08 14.32 15.53
N LYS A 86 28.06 13.66 16.16
CA LYS A 86 28.41 12.28 15.83
C LYS A 86 27.32 11.35 16.36
N ALA A 87 27.02 10.28 15.63
CA ALA A 87 25.99 9.30 16.02
C ALA A 87 26.20 8.69 17.43
N ARG A 88 27.44 8.69 17.92
CA ARG A 88 27.84 8.19 19.24
C ARG A 88 27.38 9.06 20.41
N ASP A 89 27.14 10.35 20.14
CA ASP A 89 26.78 11.35 21.16
C ASP A 89 25.26 11.64 21.20
N ILE A 90 24.45 10.83 20.49
CA ILE A 90 22.99 10.98 20.46
C ILE A 90 22.38 10.25 21.67
N ASP A 91 21.88 11.02 22.63
CA ASP A 91 21.15 10.50 23.79
C ASP A 91 19.74 10.01 23.39
N ILE A 92 19.59 8.71 23.18
CA ILE A 92 18.31 8.05 22.80
C ILE A 92 17.22 8.22 23.89
N THR A 93 17.62 8.51 25.13
CA THR A 93 16.71 8.68 26.28
C THR A 93 16.00 10.03 26.31
N LYS A 94 16.48 11.02 25.56
CA LYS A 94 15.81 12.32 25.42
C LYS A 94 14.84 12.21 24.26
N THR A 95 13.55 12.10 24.57
CA THR A 95 12.50 12.18 23.54
C THR A 95 12.57 13.55 22.91
N THR A 96 13.05 13.62 21.67
CA THR A 96 12.94 14.83 20.86
C THR A 96 11.46 15.14 20.75
N GLU A 97 11.08 16.32 21.27
CA GLU A 97 9.72 16.79 21.14
C GLU A 97 9.45 17.02 19.67
N LEU A 98 8.75 16.06 19.03
CA LEU A 98 8.38 16.12 17.63
C LEU A 98 7.79 17.49 17.31
N SER A 99 8.19 18.05 16.18
CA SER A 99 7.69 19.33 15.70
C SER A 99 6.16 19.27 15.63
N ARG A 100 5.50 20.42 15.81
CA ARG A 100 4.03 20.48 15.73
C ARG A 100 3.49 19.84 14.45
N ARG A 101 4.20 20.03 13.34
CA ARG A 101 3.88 19.41 12.04
C ARG A 101 3.95 17.89 12.09
N GLU A 102 5.04 17.35 12.62
CA GLU A 102 5.26 15.91 12.76
C GLU A 102 4.22 15.25 13.69
N ARG A 103 3.80 15.93 14.76
CA ARG A 103 2.74 15.45 15.65
C ARG A 103 1.39 15.32 14.92
N GLU A 104 1.02 16.36 14.16
CA GLU A 104 -0.22 16.39 13.38
C GLU A 104 -0.19 15.32 12.27
N GLU A 105 0.96 15.09 11.62
CA GLU A 105 1.15 14.06 10.61
C GLU A 105 1.03 12.63 11.18
N LEU A 106 1.68 12.36 12.33
CA LEU A 106 1.54 11.07 13.01
C LEU A 106 0.12 10.83 13.51
N GLU A 107 -0.57 11.86 13.99
CA GLU A 107 -1.97 11.74 14.39
C GLU A 107 -2.85 11.41 13.19
N LYS A 108 -2.62 12.06 12.04
CA LYS A 108 -3.32 11.78 10.79
C LYS A 108 -3.08 10.33 10.32
N GLN A 109 -1.84 9.85 10.38
CA GLN A 109 -1.50 8.47 10.05
C GLN A 109 -2.22 7.48 10.99
N ARG A 110 -2.12 7.69 12.31
CA ARG A 110 -2.81 6.88 13.32
C ARG A 110 -4.32 6.87 13.16
N ALA A 111 -4.92 8.01 12.81
CA ALA A 111 -6.35 8.13 12.56
C ALA A 111 -6.76 7.34 11.31
N HIS A 112 -5.96 7.40 10.25
CA HIS A 112 -6.17 6.62 9.03
C HIS A 112 -6.05 5.11 9.31
N GLU A 113 -4.99 4.68 9.97
CA GLU A 113 -4.80 3.28 10.39
C GLU A 113 -5.96 2.78 11.26
N ARG A 114 -6.42 3.59 12.22
CA ARG A 114 -7.58 3.26 13.04
C ARG A 114 -8.84 3.08 12.20
N TYR A 115 -9.07 3.97 11.23
CA TYR A 115 -10.20 3.86 10.32
C TYR A 115 -10.12 2.57 9.49
N MET A 116 -8.96 2.28 8.90
CA MET A 116 -8.72 1.06 8.14
C MET A 116 -8.94 -0.19 9.00
N ARG A 117 -8.39 -0.21 10.22
CA ARG A 117 -8.59 -1.30 11.18
C ARG A 117 -10.05 -1.49 11.57
N LEU A 118 -10.82 -0.40 11.73
CA LEU A 118 -12.25 -0.48 12.02
C LEU A 118 -13.06 -1.00 10.83
N GLN A 119 -12.66 -0.63 9.60
CA GLN A 119 -13.26 -1.12 8.36
C GLN A 119 -13.03 -2.63 8.21
N GLU A 120 -11.80 -3.09 8.42
CA GLU A 120 -11.44 -4.51 8.41
C GLU A 120 -12.21 -5.31 9.47
N GLN A 121 -12.38 -4.73 10.66
CA GLN A 121 -13.18 -5.32 11.73
C GLN A 121 -14.69 -5.33 11.44
N GLY A 122 -15.14 -4.69 10.36
CA GLY A 122 -16.56 -4.59 10.05
C GLY A 122 -17.34 -3.64 10.95
N LYS A 123 -16.65 -2.73 11.66
CA LYS A 123 -17.27 -1.86 12.67
C LYS A 123 -17.77 -0.54 12.12
N THR A 124 -17.26 -0.10 10.97
CA THR A 124 -17.77 1.07 10.24
C THR A 124 -19.16 0.79 9.69
N GLU A 125 -19.99 1.82 9.54
CA GLU A 125 -21.35 1.67 9.02
C GLU A 125 -21.38 1.07 7.61
N GLN A 126 -20.38 1.43 6.79
CA GLN A 126 -20.22 0.88 5.44
C GLN A 126 -19.94 -0.63 5.50
N ALA A 127 -18.95 -1.05 6.29
CA ALA A 127 -18.62 -2.46 6.41
C ALA A 127 -19.76 -3.29 7.04
N ARG A 128 -20.50 -2.72 8.00
CA ARG A 128 -21.71 -3.37 8.55
C ARG A 128 -22.74 -3.65 7.47
N LYS A 129 -23.06 -2.64 6.64
CA LYS A 129 -23.99 -2.79 5.51
C LYS A 129 -23.51 -3.85 4.51
N ASP A 130 -22.21 -3.87 4.22
CA ASP A 130 -21.64 -4.86 3.31
C ASP A 130 -21.71 -6.28 3.88
N LEU A 131 -21.41 -6.45 5.18
CA LEU A 131 -21.57 -7.73 5.87
C LEU A 131 -23.03 -8.19 5.91
N GLU A 132 -23.97 -7.28 6.20
CA GLU A 132 -25.41 -7.54 6.17
C GLU A 132 -25.85 -8.00 4.78
N ARG A 133 -25.43 -7.30 3.72
CA ARG A 133 -25.68 -7.68 2.33
C ARG A 133 -25.12 -9.06 2.00
N LEU A 134 -23.88 -9.35 2.41
CA LEU A 134 -23.29 -10.68 2.22
C LEU A 134 -24.05 -11.76 3.00
N SER A 135 -24.52 -11.47 4.21
CA SER A 135 -25.30 -12.41 5.02
C SER A 135 -26.63 -12.75 4.35
N LEU A 136 -27.35 -11.77 3.79
CA LEU A 136 -28.57 -11.98 3.03
C LEU A 136 -28.32 -12.88 1.81
N ILE A 137 -27.25 -12.63 1.05
CA ILE A 137 -26.89 -13.46 -0.11
C ILE A 137 -26.58 -14.90 0.32
N ARG A 138 -25.85 -15.08 1.43
CA ARG A 138 -25.57 -16.41 1.98
C ARG A 138 -26.85 -17.14 2.38
N GLN A 139 -27.79 -16.45 3.02
CA GLN A 139 -29.11 -17.00 3.37
C GLN A 139 -29.89 -17.42 2.12
N GLN A 140 -30.01 -16.54 1.12
CA GLN A 140 -30.70 -16.85 -0.14
C GLN A 140 -30.07 -18.06 -0.85
N ARG A 141 -28.75 -18.18 -0.83
CA ARG A 141 -28.06 -19.35 -1.41
C ARG A 141 -28.33 -20.62 -0.61
N ALA A 142 -28.29 -20.57 0.71
CA ALA A 142 -28.59 -21.70 1.58
C ALA A 142 -30.04 -22.17 1.40
N ASP A 143 -31.01 -21.24 1.37
CA ASP A 143 -32.42 -21.55 1.17
C ASP A 143 -32.69 -22.13 -0.22
N ALA A 144 -32.02 -21.61 -1.26
CA ALA A 144 -32.10 -22.17 -2.60
C ALA A 144 -31.48 -23.58 -2.68
N ALA A 145 -30.39 -23.85 -1.95
CA ALA A 145 -29.79 -25.17 -1.86
C ALA A 145 -30.73 -26.16 -1.15
N LYS A 146 -31.27 -25.78 0.01
CA LYS A 146 -32.27 -26.57 0.75
C LYS A 146 -33.50 -26.91 -0.10
N LYS A 147 -34.10 -25.91 -0.77
CA LYS A 147 -35.23 -26.14 -1.69
C LYS A 147 -34.89 -27.13 -2.81
N ARG A 148 -33.68 -27.04 -3.39
CA ARG A 148 -33.25 -28.01 -4.42
C ARG A 148 -33.06 -29.42 -3.86
N GLU A 149 -32.55 -29.55 -2.63
CA GLU A 149 -32.38 -30.85 -1.97
C GLU A 149 -33.73 -31.47 -1.62
N GLU A 150 -34.67 -30.70 -1.09
CA GLU A 150 -36.04 -31.13 -0.82
C GLU A 150 -36.78 -31.57 -2.09
N GLU A 151 -36.66 -30.81 -3.19
CA GLU A 151 -37.25 -31.19 -4.47
C GLU A 151 -36.62 -32.47 -5.05
N LYS A 152 -35.31 -32.66 -4.87
CA LYS A 152 -34.63 -33.90 -5.28
C LYS A 152 -35.08 -35.08 -4.44
N ALA A 153 -35.12 -34.93 -3.11
CA ALA A 153 -35.57 -35.96 -2.18
C ALA A 153 -37.04 -36.35 -2.46
N ALA A 154 -37.94 -35.38 -2.67
CA ALA A 154 -39.34 -35.66 -3.02
C ALA A 154 -39.47 -36.37 -4.38
N LYS A 155 -38.64 -36.02 -5.37
CA LYS A 155 -38.60 -36.72 -6.67
C LYS A 155 -38.07 -38.14 -6.51
N GLU A 156 -37.09 -38.37 -5.64
CA GLU A 156 -36.57 -39.72 -5.36
C GLU A 156 -37.59 -40.56 -4.61
N GLN A 157 -38.26 -40.03 -3.59
CA GLN A 157 -39.35 -40.71 -2.88
C GLN A 157 -40.47 -41.12 -3.85
N LYS A 158 -40.93 -40.20 -4.70
CA LYS A 158 -41.93 -40.50 -5.74
C LYS A 158 -41.46 -41.59 -6.72
N LYS A 159 -40.18 -41.60 -7.10
CA LYS A 159 -39.62 -42.67 -7.96
C LYS A 159 -39.53 -44.00 -7.23
N THR A 160 -39.20 -44.01 -5.94
CA THR A 160 -39.17 -45.24 -5.14
C THR A 160 -40.57 -45.80 -4.87
N GLU A 161 -41.55 -44.93 -4.62
CA GLU A 161 -42.96 -45.31 -4.50
C GLU A 161 -43.51 -45.84 -5.83
N ALA A 162 -43.20 -45.21 -6.95
CA ALA A 162 -43.63 -45.67 -8.28
C ALA A 162 -42.95 -46.97 -8.75
N ARG A 163 -41.83 -47.36 -8.12
CA ARG A 163 -41.11 -48.61 -8.42
C ARG A 163 -41.57 -49.78 -7.53
N LYS A 164 -42.31 -49.49 -6.47
CA LYS A 164 -42.84 -50.49 -5.52
C LYS A 164 -44.23 -50.93 -5.92
#